data_AF-A0A2G1ZUN6-F1
#
_entry.id   AF-A0A2G1ZUN6-F1
#
_cell.length_a   1.000
_cell.length_b   1.000
_cell.length_c   1.000
_cell.angle_alpha   90.00
_cell.angle_beta   90.00
_cell.angle_gamma   90.00
#
_symmetry.space_group_name_H-M   'P 1'
#
loop_
_entity.id
_entity.type
_entity.pdbx_description
1 polymer ?
#
loop_
_entity_poly.entity_id
_entity_poly.type
_entity_poly.pdbx_seq_one_letter_code
_entity_poly.pdbx_strand_id
1 'polypeptide(L)'
;MPKASPLPTAQLPMQTRSPSSGSLFSSGTVSVPLGQPKRGLNADLDALAEYVTSLSEFGLSPWRLAGGALTSKAQKGKLLFASLNCAACHSGAGFTDSPSGQIHDVGTLGPGSGQASGGPLTGLDTPTLRGLWASAPYLHDGSAATLRDVFSTRNPGGLHGPTNTLTKQELKRLEAYLLQIDDLEPGPPGG
;
A
#
# COMPACT_ATOMS: atom_id res chain seq x y z
N MET A 1 -10.02 19.84 54.18
CA MET A 1 -10.48 18.70 53.34
C MET A 1 -11.46 19.24 52.31
N PRO A 2 -11.10 19.36 51.03
CA PRO A 2 -12.00 19.88 50.00
C PRO A 2 -13.00 18.79 49.56
N LYS A 3 -14.28 19.12 49.50
CA LYS A 3 -15.35 18.28 48.94
C LYS A 3 -15.16 18.19 47.42
N ALA A 4 -15.06 16.97 46.89
CA ALA A 4 -15.08 16.72 45.46
C ALA A 4 -16.46 17.12 44.89
N SER A 5 -16.45 17.93 43.82
CA SER A 5 -17.64 18.24 43.04
C SER A 5 -17.95 17.08 42.08
N PRO A 6 -19.22 16.70 41.87
CA PRO A 6 -19.56 15.63 40.95
C PRO A 6 -19.34 16.06 39.50
N LEU A 7 -18.83 15.12 38.68
CA LEU A 7 -18.64 15.29 37.24
C LEU A 7 -19.99 15.42 36.53
N PRO A 8 -20.09 16.23 35.46
CA PRO A 8 -21.30 16.33 34.66
C PRO A 8 -21.53 15.04 33.86
N THR A 9 -22.75 14.50 33.96
CA THR A 9 -23.22 13.41 33.10
C THR A 9 -23.40 13.93 31.68
N ALA A 10 -22.52 13.54 30.76
CA ALA A 10 -22.72 13.79 29.35
C ALA A 10 -23.87 12.90 28.85
N GLN A 11 -25.03 13.52 28.61
CA GLN A 11 -26.12 12.87 27.90
C GLN A 11 -25.72 12.76 26.43
N LEU A 12 -25.50 11.53 25.94
CA LEU A 12 -25.40 11.26 24.51
C LEU A 12 -26.72 11.66 23.85
N PRO A 13 -26.72 12.47 22.77
CA PRO A 13 -27.95 12.78 22.06
C PRO A 13 -28.55 11.48 21.52
N MET A 14 -29.86 11.31 21.71
CA MET A 14 -30.61 10.19 21.14
C MET A 14 -30.39 10.15 19.63
N GLN A 15 -29.63 9.16 19.16
CA GLN A 15 -29.44 8.91 17.74
C GLN A 15 -30.79 8.60 17.12
N THR A 16 -31.23 9.47 16.20
CA THR A 16 -32.25 9.12 15.23
C THR A 16 -31.84 7.80 14.59
N ARG A 17 -32.70 6.78 14.63
CA ARG A 17 -32.44 5.47 14.03
C ARG A 17 -31.85 5.67 12.63
N SER A 18 -30.59 5.25 12.45
CA SER A 18 -29.98 5.20 11.13
C SER A 18 -30.90 4.42 10.20
N PRO A 19 -31.11 4.88 8.95
CA PRO A 19 -31.86 4.11 7.97
C PRO A 19 -31.27 2.69 7.88
N SER A 20 -32.14 1.70 7.67
CA SER A 20 -31.70 0.30 7.64
C SER A 20 -30.57 0.11 6.61
N SER A 21 -29.58 -0.70 6.95
CA SER A 21 -28.38 -0.91 6.14
C SER A 21 -28.69 -1.29 4.68
N GLY A 22 -29.82 -1.95 4.45
CA GLY A 22 -30.31 -2.31 3.10
C GLY A 22 -30.78 -1.12 2.27
N SER A 23 -31.45 -0.12 2.86
CA SER A 23 -31.89 1.08 2.11
C SER A 23 -30.73 2.00 1.74
N LEU A 24 -29.68 2.03 2.56
CA LEU A 24 -28.46 2.79 2.27
C LEU A 24 -27.63 2.14 1.17
N PHE A 25 -27.53 0.80 1.18
CA PHE A 25 -26.73 0.05 0.21
C PHE A 25 -27.21 0.24 -1.23
N SER A 26 -28.52 0.32 -1.45
CA SER A 26 -29.12 0.51 -2.76
C SER A 26 -29.28 1.99 -3.17
N SER A 27 -28.83 2.93 -2.35
CA SER A 27 -28.98 4.36 -2.63
C SER A 27 -27.85 4.86 -3.54
N GLY A 28 -28.21 5.47 -4.68
CA GLY A 28 -27.24 5.95 -5.66
C GLY A 28 -26.29 4.85 -6.13
N THR A 29 -24.98 5.09 -6.03
CA THR A 29 -23.94 4.11 -6.37
C THR A 29 -23.22 3.55 -5.15
N VAL A 30 -23.86 3.56 -3.97
CA VAL A 30 -23.26 3.03 -2.72
C VAL A 30 -22.93 1.54 -2.85
N SER A 31 -23.65 0.75 -3.65
CA SER A 31 -23.31 -0.66 -3.91
C SER A 31 -22.19 -0.86 -4.94
N VAL A 32 -21.81 0.19 -5.66
CA VAL A 32 -20.82 0.12 -6.76
C VAL A 32 -19.41 0.37 -6.19
N PRO A 33 -18.42 -0.50 -6.48
CA PRO A 33 -17.03 -0.23 -6.15
C PRO A 33 -16.57 1.13 -6.68
N LEU A 34 -15.89 1.92 -5.83
CA LEU A 34 -15.46 3.29 -6.14
C LEU A 34 -16.59 4.25 -6.58
N GLY A 35 -17.84 3.92 -6.24
CA GLY A 35 -19.00 4.81 -6.41
C GLY A 35 -19.00 5.98 -5.41
N GLN A 36 -20.17 6.55 -5.16
CA GLN A 36 -20.29 7.70 -4.25
C GLN A 36 -19.67 7.41 -2.87
N PRO A 37 -18.93 8.37 -2.27
CA PRO A 37 -18.36 8.22 -0.95
C PRO A 37 -19.43 7.84 0.07
N LYS A 38 -19.07 6.94 0.99
CA LYS A 38 -19.97 6.49 2.06
C LYS A 38 -19.92 7.37 3.31
N ARG A 39 -19.18 8.48 3.25
CA ARG A 39 -18.98 9.40 4.36
C ARG A 39 -20.32 9.93 4.85
N GLY A 40 -20.54 9.93 6.16
CA GLY A 40 -21.76 10.44 6.80
C GLY A 40 -22.95 9.48 6.76
N LEU A 41 -22.80 8.28 6.17
CA LEU A 41 -23.85 7.27 6.16
C LEU A 41 -23.85 6.39 7.43
N ASN A 42 -22.70 6.25 8.09
CA ASN A 42 -22.56 5.49 9.34
C ASN A 42 -21.37 6.03 10.15
N ALA A 43 -21.65 6.49 11.38
CA ALA A 43 -20.65 7.12 12.24
C ALA A 43 -19.51 6.19 12.66
N ASP A 44 -19.78 4.89 12.86
CA ASP A 44 -18.75 3.91 13.23
C ASP A 44 -17.80 3.63 12.06
N LEU A 45 -18.34 3.55 10.83
CA LEU A 45 -17.52 3.40 9.62
C LEU A 45 -16.73 4.67 9.29
N ASP A 46 -17.29 5.84 9.57
CA ASP A 46 -16.56 7.11 9.46
C ASP A 46 -15.39 7.18 10.44
N ALA A 47 -15.62 6.80 11.71
CA ALA A 47 -14.58 6.75 12.73
C ALA A 47 -13.49 5.73 12.40
N LEU A 48 -13.86 4.55 11.86
CA LEU A 48 -12.90 3.56 11.40
C LEU A 48 -12.07 4.07 10.21
N ALA A 49 -12.71 4.71 9.23
CA ALA A 49 -12.02 5.30 8.09
C ALA A 49 -11.05 6.40 8.53
N GLU A 50 -11.46 7.27 9.47
CA GLU A 50 -10.59 8.28 10.07
C GLU A 50 -9.38 7.65 10.78
N TYR A 51 -9.61 6.63 11.61
CA TYR A 51 -8.51 5.93 12.28
C TYR A 51 -7.53 5.30 11.29
N VAL A 52 -8.01 4.51 10.32
CA VAL A 52 -7.13 3.82 9.36
C VAL A 52 -6.37 4.81 8.48
N THR A 53 -7.01 5.91 8.06
CA THR A 53 -6.34 6.93 7.25
C THR A 53 -5.36 7.79 8.05
N SER A 54 -5.47 7.83 9.39
CA SER A 54 -4.48 8.47 10.25
C SER A 54 -3.17 7.66 10.38
N LEU A 55 -3.18 6.37 10.04
CA LEU A 55 -2.00 5.49 10.08
C LEU A 55 -1.17 5.65 8.80
N SER A 56 -0.61 6.84 8.59
CA SER A 56 0.11 7.19 7.35
C SER A 56 1.63 7.01 7.41
N GLU A 57 2.17 6.60 8.56
CA GLU A 57 3.61 6.39 8.77
C GLU A 57 3.93 4.90 8.90
N PHE A 58 5.02 4.49 8.25
CA PHE A 58 5.52 3.11 8.25
C PHE A 58 6.68 2.93 9.26
N GLY A 59 7.25 4.03 9.74
CA GLY A 59 8.42 4.06 10.61
C GLY A 59 9.72 3.90 9.85
N LEU A 60 10.81 3.67 10.60
CA LEU A 60 12.16 3.50 10.05
C LEU A 60 12.43 2.04 9.72
N SER A 61 13.06 1.80 8.57
CA SER A 61 13.52 0.48 8.21
C SER A 61 14.64 0.03 9.15
N PRO A 62 14.57 -1.20 9.72
CA PRO A 62 15.65 -1.76 10.52
C PRO A 62 16.90 -2.08 9.71
N TRP A 63 16.83 -1.96 8.37
CA TRP A 63 17.93 -2.26 7.45
C TRP A 63 18.81 -1.03 7.14
N ARG A 64 18.44 0.15 7.62
CA ARG A 64 19.25 1.38 7.48
C ARG A 64 20.41 1.40 8.47
N LEU A 65 21.35 2.32 8.24
CA LEU A 65 22.40 2.63 9.20
C LEU A 65 21.83 3.33 10.43
N ALA A 66 22.58 3.28 11.54
CA ALA A 66 22.31 4.15 12.69
C ALA A 66 22.26 5.61 12.23
N GLY A 67 21.20 6.33 12.60
CA GLY A 67 20.93 7.69 12.12
C GLY A 67 20.10 7.78 10.83
N GLY A 68 19.60 6.66 10.29
CA GLY A 68 18.60 6.66 9.21
C GLY A 68 19.19 6.83 7.79
N ALA A 69 20.51 6.77 7.63
CA ALA A 69 21.12 6.81 6.30
C ALA A 69 20.99 5.46 5.56
N LEU A 70 20.85 5.51 4.23
CA LEU A 70 20.93 4.32 3.38
C LEU A 70 22.31 3.68 3.48
N THR A 71 22.35 2.34 3.49
CA THR A 71 23.61 1.60 3.37
C THR A 71 24.26 1.81 1.99
N SER A 72 25.58 1.62 1.86
CA SER A 72 26.26 1.72 0.55
C SER A 72 25.67 0.77 -0.51
N LYS A 73 25.16 -0.40 -0.09
CA LYS A 73 24.46 -1.33 -0.99
C LYS A 73 23.13 -0.75 -1.46
N ALA A 74 22.34 -0.20 -0.55
CA ALA A 74 21.06 0.44 -0.85
C ALA A 74 21.24 1.69 -1.74
N GLN A 75 22.27 2.50 -1.53
CA GLN A 75 22.58 3.62 -2.42
C GLN A 75 22.82 3.17 -3.87
N LYS A 76 23.57 2.07 -4.06
CA LYS A 76 23.74 1.48 -5.40
C LYS A 76 22.44 0.85 -5.94
N GLY A 77 21.62 0.30 -5.06
CA GLY A 77 20.30 -0.22 -5.40
C GLY A 77 19.32 0.86 -5.86
N LYS A 78 19.39 2.05 -5.25
CA LYS A 78 18.61 3.22 -5.66
C LYS A 78 18.89 3.63 -7.10
N LEU A 79 20.17 3.55 -7.52
CA LEU A 79 20.56 3.80 -8.90
C LEU A 79 19.98 2.75 -9.86
N LEU A 80 19.98 1.48 -9.45
CA LEU A 80 19.35 0.40 -10.23
C LEU A 80 17.84 0.60 -10.35
N PHE A 81 17.18 0.96 -9.24
CA PHE A 81 15.73 1.25 -9.23
C PHE A 81 15.36 2.32 -10.25
N ALA A 82 16.15 3.40 -10.33
CA ALA A 82 15.98 4.43 -11.34
C ALA A 82 16.26 3.91 -12.76
N SER A 83 17.37 3.21 -12.99
CA SER A 83 17.74 2.73 -14.33
C SER A 83 16.81 1.65 -14.89
N LEU A 84 16.17 0.89 -14.01
CA LEU A 84 15.20 -0.16 -14.36
C LEU A 84 13.78 0.39 -14.51
N ASN A 85 13.61 1.71 -14.40
CA ASN A 85 12.33 2.39 -14.52
C ASN A 85 11.28 1.92 -13.50
N CYS A 86 11.70 1.47 -12.31
CA CYS A 86 10.77 1.04 -11.25
C CYS A 86 9.87 2.20 -10.80
N ALA A 87 10.37 3.43 -10.90
CA ALA A 87 9.64 4.65 -10.59
C ALA A 87 8.50 4.95 -11.58
N ALA A 88 8.36 4.22 -12.71
CA ALA A 88 7.21 4.43 -13.59
C ALA A 88 5.87 4.13 -12.89
N CYS A 89 5.85 3.14 -12.00
CA CYS A 89 4.69 2.78 -11.19
C CYS A 89 4.92 3.11 -9.71
N HIS A 90 6.12 2.88 -9.18
CA HIS A 90 6.43 3.14 -7.77
C HIS A 90 7.02 4.54 -7.55
N SER A 91 6.23 5.56 -7.87
CA SER A 91 6.66 6.97 -7.88
C SER A 91 6.21 7.78 -6.67
N GLY A 92 6.74 9.01 -6.57
CA GLY A 92 6.21 10.07 -5.73
C GLY A 92 6.41 9.80 -4.24
N ALA A 93 5.81 10.67 -3.43
CA ALA A 93 5.94 10.58 -1.98
C ALA A 93 5.40 9.25 -1.42
N GLY A 94 4.47 8.58 -2.10
CA GLY A 94 3.93 7.28 -1.68
C GLY A 94 4.71 6.07 -2.16
N PHE A 95 5.68 6.19 -3.08
CA PHE A 95 6.25 5.05 -3.82
C PHE A 95 5.18 4.19 -4.50
N THR A 96 4.16 4.85 -5.06
CA THR A 96 3.02 4.26 -5.75
C THR A 96 2.36 5.33 -6.62
N ASP A 97 1.83 4.92 -7.76
CA ASP A 97 0.98 5.71 -8.65
C ASP A 97 -0.52 5.48 -8.38
N SER A 98 -0.90 4.75 -7.34
CA SER A 98 -2.29 4.49 -6.92
C SER A 98 -3.21 5.72 -6.93
N PRO A 99 -2.77 6.92 -6.48
CA PRO A 99 -3.61 8.13 -6.57
C PRO A 99 -4.05 8.53 -7.99
N SER A 100 -3.36 8.05 -9.02
CA SER A 100 -3.73 8.25 -10.43
C SER A 100 -4.81 7.28 -10.93
N GLY A 101 -5.13 6.24 -10.15
CA GLY A 101 -6.11 5.21 -10.51
C GLY A 101 -5.64 4.26 -11.61
N GLN A 102 -4.34 4.27 -11.97
CA GLN A 102 -3.77 3.31 -12.91
C GLN A 102 -3.70 1.92 -12.29
N ILE A 103 -3.88 0.90 -13.12
CA ILE A 103 -3.72 -0.51 -12.76
C ILE A 103 -2.75 -1.15 -13.73
N HIS A 104 -1.92 -2.06 -13.22
CA HIS A 104 -0.86 -2.69 -13.99
C HIS A 104 -0.96 -4.20 -13.92
N ASP A 105 -0.77 -4.88 -15.06
CA ASP A 105 -0.56 -6.32 -15.09
C ASP A 105 0.94 -6.61 -15.21
N VAL A 106 1.52 -7.09 -14.12
CA VAL A 106 2.92 -7.55 -14.05
C VAL A 106 3.04 -9.06 -14.30
N GLY A 107 2.01 -9.66 -14.88
CA GLY A 107 1.94 -11.08 -15.27
C GLY A 107 1.68 -12.03 -14.10
N THR A 108 1.37 -11.51 -12.91
CA THR A 108 1.09 -12.32 -11.72
C THR A 108 -0.37 -12.70 -11.56
N LEU A 109 -1.27 -12.17 -12.40
CA LEU A 109 -2.70 -12.51 -12.35
C LEU A 109 -2.91 -14.00 -12.63
N GLY A 110 -3.73 -14.64 -11.81
CA GLY A 110 -4.12 -16.05 -11.95
C GLY A 110 -5.60 -16.23 -12.24
N PRO A 111 -6.07 -17.46 -12.47
CA PRO A 111 -7.48 -17.74 -12.76
C PRO A 111 -8.47 -17.22 -11.70
N GLY A 112 -8.02 -17.14 -10.43
CA GLY A 112 -8.81 -16.62 -9.32
C GLY A 112 -8.84 -15.09 -9.21
N SER A 113 -7.94 -14.37 -9.87
CA SER A 113 -7.82 -12.92 -9.75
C SER A 113 -9.07 -12.24 -10.32
N GLY A 114 -9.87 -11.61 -9.46
CA GLY A 114 -11.08 -10.87 -9.82
C GLY A 114 -12.39 -11.67 -9.76
N GLN A 115 -12.35 -12.99 -9.55
CA GLN A 115 -13.58 -13.80 -9.54
C GLN A 115 -14.59 -13.32 -8.48
N ALA A 116 -14.11 -12.87 -7.32
CA ALA A 116 -14.95 -12.27 -6.27
C ALA A 116 -15.57 -10.91 -6.66
N SER A 117 -15.04 -10.26 -7.71
CA SER A 117 -15.48 -8.99 -8.27
C SER A 117 -16.30 -9.15 -9.57
N GLY A 118 -16.69 -10.38 -9.93
CA GLY A 118 -17.57 -10.65 -11.07
C GLY A 118 -16.87 -10.88 -12.42
N GLY A 119 -15.54 -10.99 -12.45
CA GLY A 119 -14.80 -11.30 -13.67
C GLY A 119 -13.29 -11.18 -13.49
N PRO A 120 -12.48 -11.63 -14.47
CA PRO A 120 -11.03 -11.53 -14.38
C PRO A 120 -10.57 -10.07 -14.26
N LEU A 121 -9.55 -9.82 -13.43
CA LEU A 121 -8.89 -8.51 -13.39
C LEU A 121 -8.06 -8.28 -14.66
N THR A 122 -7.93 -7.02 -15.06
CA THR A 122 -7.04 -6.58 -16.15
C THR A 122 -5.74 -5.97 -15.63
N GLY A 123 -5.59 -5.83 -14.31
CA GLY A 123 -4.45 -5.25 -13.64
C GLY A 123 -4.71 -5.11 -12.14
N LEU A 124 -3.68 -4.70 -11.41
CA LEU A 124 -3.73 -4.44 -9.96
C LEU A 124 -3.26 -3.02 -9.69
N ASP A 125 -3.79 -2.43 -8.64
CA ASP A 125 -3.26 -1.19 -8.10
C ASP A 125 -1.81 -1.40 -7.60
N THR A 126 -0.96 -0.40 -7.79
CA THR A 126 0.44 -0.48 -7.38
C THR A 126 0.53 -0.29 -5.86
N PRO A 127 0.97 -1.28 -5.07
CA PRO A 127 1.14 -1.07 -3.64
C PRO A 127 2.30 -0.09 -3.37
N THR A 128 2.20 0.65 -2.27
CA THR A 128 3.33 1.44 -1.76
C THR A 128 4.52 0.52 -1.44
N LEU A 129 5.74 1.00 -1.73
CA LEU A 129 6.98 0.34 -1.28
C LEU A 129 7.46 0.84 0.09
N ARG A 130 6.79 1.81 0.71
CA ARG A 130 7.10 2.19 2.10
C ARG A 130 6.75 1.04 3.02
N GLY A 131 7.64 0.73 3.97
CA GLY A 131 7.37 -0.35 4.92
C GLY A 131 7.58 -1.76 4.37
N LEU A 132 8.07 -1.91 3.13
CA LEU A 132 8.16 -3.22 2.43
C LEU A 132 8.91 -4.29 3.25
N TRP A 133 9.85 -3.90 4.11
CA TRP A 133 10.61 -4.84 4.94
C TRP A 133 9.76 -5.65 5.92
N ALA A 134 8.53 -5.20 6.22
CA ALA A 134 7.64 -5.82 7.20
C ALA A 134 6.46 -6.59 6.56
N SER A 135 6.43 -6.73 5.23
CA SER A 135 5.21 -7.15 4.50
C SER A 135 5.30 -8.53 3.83
N ALA A 136 6.31 -9.35 4.13
CA ALA A 136 6.40 -10.69 3.55
C ALA A 136 5.22 -11.58 4.02
N PRO A 137 4.70 -12.49 3.19
CA PRO A 137 5.09 -12.75 1.79
C PRO A 137 4.60 -11.66 0.82
N TYR A 138 5.22 -11.61 -0.36
CA TYR A 138 5.01 -10.55 -1.36
C TYR A 138 4.04 -10.97 -2.47
N LEU A 139 3.60 -9.97 -3.24
CA LEU A 139 2.57 -10.02 -4.28
C LEU A 139 1.15 -10.16 -3.71
N HIS A 140 0.15 -9.82 -4.53
CA HIS A 140 -1.25 -9.75 -4.14
C HIS A 140 -1.85 -11.08 -3.64
N ASP A 141 -1.21 -12.20 -3.98
CA ASP A 141 -1.62 -13.56 -3.61
C ASP A 141 -0.63 -14.23 -2.64
N GLY A 142 0.41 -13.51 -2.18
CA GLY A 142 1.45 -14.05 -1.32
C GLY A 142 2.35 -15.11 -1.98
N SER A 143 2.33 -15.22 -3.31
CA SER A 143 3.05 -16.28 -4.04
C SER A 143 4.58 -16.17 -4.01
N ALA A 144 5.13 -15.03 -3.58
CA ALA A 144 6.55 -14.80 -3.40
C ALA A 144 6.91 -14.80 -1.91
N ALA A 145 7.55 -15.87 -1.42
CA ALA A 145 7.93 -15.97 0.00
C ALA A 145 9.02 -14.95 0.39
N THR A 146 9.89 -14.60 -0.56
CA THR A 146 10.98 -13.64 -0.38
C THR A 146 10.95 -12.54 -1.43
N LEU A 147 11.62 -11.42 -1.16
CA LEU A 147 11.75 -10.34 -2.14
C LEU A 147 12.56 -10.79 -3.37
N ARG A 148 13.48 -11.75 -3.18
CA ARG A 148 14.21 -12.38 -4.29
C ARG A 148 13.26 -13.07 -5.25
N ASP A 149 12.27 -13.79 -4.72
CA ASP A 149 11.32 -14.57 -5.53
C ASP A 149 10.52 -13.68 -6.48
N VAL A 150 10.19 -12.45 -6.05
CA VAL A 150 9.55 -11.44 -6.90
C VAL A 150 10.33 -11.26 -8.20
N PHE A 151 11.66 -11.16 -8.14
CA PHE A 151 12.50 -10.89 -9.31
C PHE A 151 12.92 -12.14 -10.09
N SER A 152 12.99 -13.30 -9.45
CA SER A 152 13.57 -14.50 -10.07
C SER A 152 12.55 -15.54 -10.52
N THR A 153 11.49 -15.78 -9.73
CA THR A 153 10.54 -16.87 -9.98
C THR A 153 9.11 -16.36 -10.20
N ARG A 154 8.82 -15.12 -9.80
CA ARG A 154 7.51 -14.47 -9.90
C ARG A 154 7.53 -13.19 -10.75
N ASN A 155 8.45 -13.12 -11.72
CA ASN A 155 8.51 -12.06 -12.73
C ASN A 155 8.33 -12.64 -14.15
N PRO A 156 7.14 -13.19 -14.47
CA PRO A 156 6.90 -13.79 -15.78
C PRO A 156 7.07 -12.74 -16.89
N GLY A 157 7.84 -13.10 -17.92
CA GLY A 157 8.10 -12.22 -19.05
C GLY A 157 8.92 -10.96 -18.72
N GLY A 158 9.43 -10.80 -17.50
CA GLY A 158 10.07 -9.55 -17.08
C GLY A 158 9.09 -8.38 -16.93
N LEU A 159 7.80 -8.66 -16.77
CA LEU A 159 6.73 -7.64 -16.73
C LEU A 159 6.76 -6.81 -15.44
N HIS A 160 7.34 -7.32 -14.35
CA HIS A 160 7.63 -6.56 -13.12
C HIS A 160 9.03 -5.91 -13.17
N GLY A 161 9.42 -5.42 -14.35
CA GLY A 161 10.72 -4.81 -14.64
C GLY A 161 11.78 -5.80 -15.14
N PRO A 162 12.82 -5.33 -15.86
CA PRO A 162 13.80 -6.18 -16.55
C PRO A 162 14.90 -6.72 -15.62
N THR A 163 14.51 -7.31 -14.48
CA THR A 163 15.42 -7.77 -13.42
C THR A 163 16.19 -9.05 -13.76
N ASN A 164 15.74 -9.79 -14.79
CA ASN A 164 16.41 -10.99 -15.31
C ASN A 164 17.79 -10.69 -15.93
N THR A 165 18.06 -9.44 -16.29
CA THR A 165 19.36 -9.00 -16.82
C THR A 165 20.40 -8.71 -15.74
N LEU A 166 19.98 -8.60 -14.47
CA LEU A 166 20.84 -8.22 -13.37
C LEU A 166 21.70 -9.39 -12.88
N THR A 167 22.94 -9.07 -12.51
CA THR A 167 23.79 -10.00 -11.77
C THR A 167 23.24 -10.27 -10.37
N LYS A 168 23.66 -11.37 -9.75
CA LYS A 168 23.32 -11.69 -8.35
C LYS A 168 23.68 -10.56 -7.37
N GLN A 169 24.75 -9.80 -7.66
CA GLN A 169 25.18 -8.71 -6.80
C GLN A 169 24.31 -7.46 -6.99
N GLU A 170 23.87 -7.17 -8.21
CA GLU A 170 22.91 -6.09 -8.50
C GLU A 170 21.55 -6.38 -7.88
N LEU A 171 21.04 -7.60 -7.99
CA LEU A 171 19.80 -8.00 -7.29
C LEU A 171 19.89 -7.78 -5.78
N LYS A 172 21.02 -8.14 -5.15
CA LYS A 172 21.22 -7.87 -3.71
C LYS A 172 21.26 -6.38 -3.37
N ARG A 173 21.72 -5.52 -4.30
CA ARG A 173 21.73 -4.07 -4.11
C ARG A 173 20.32 -3.51 -4.23
N LEU A 174 19.58 -3.93 -5.26
CA LEU A 174 18.19 -3.56 -5.45
C LEU A 174 17.33 -3.96 -4.24
N GLU A 175 17.44 -5.21 -3.78
CA GLU A 175 16.76 -5.67 -2.55
C GLU A 175 17.14 -4.83 -1.33
N ALA A 176 18.43 -4.54 -1.14
CA ALA A 176 18.87 -3.72 -0.02
C ALA A 176 18.27 -2.31 -0.05
N TYR A 177 18.04 -1.75 -1.25
CA TYR A 177 17.36 -0.47 -1.40
C TYR A 177 15.88 -0.59 -1.06
N LEU A 178 15.18 -1.56 -1.66
CA LEU A 178 13.75 -1.77 -1.46
C LEU A 178 13.39 -2.02 0.02
N LEU A 179 14.20 -2.78 0.74
CA LEU A 179 14.04 -3.00 2.19
C LEU A 179 14.32 -1.74 3.03
N GLN A 180 14.91 -0.70 2.45
CA GLN A 180 15.22 0.57 3.11
C GLN A 180 14.32 1.73 2.66
N ILE A 181 13.33 1.48 1.79
CA ILE A 181 12.31 2.48 1.43
C ILE A 181 11.35 2.62 2.62
N ASP A 182 11.60 3.64 3.44
CA ASP A 182 10.88 3.99 4.66
C ASP A 182 10.54 5.48 4.68
N ASP A 183 9.98 6.00 5.76
CA ASP A 183 9.48 7.39 5.83
C ASP A 183 10.56 8.46 5.62
N LEU A 184 11.85 8.13 5.77
CA LEU A 184 12.95 9.05 5.48
C LEU A 184 13.35 9.06 4.01
N GLU A 185 12.97 8.05 3.22
CA GLU A 185 13.34 7.99 1.81
C GLU A 185 12.52 9.01 1.00
N PRO A 186 13.19 9.96 0.31
CA PRO A 186 12.49 10.85 -0.59
C PRO A 186 11.93 10.05 -1.77
N GLY A 187 10.67 10.35 -2.10
CA GLY A 187 9.99 9.76 -3.24
C GLY A 187 10.75 10.01 -4.54
N PRO A 188 10.91 9.00 -5.42
CA PRO A 188 11.48 9.20 -6.73
C PRO A 188 10.54 10.10 -7.56
N PRO A 189 11.08 10.91 -8.49
CA PRO A 189 10.24 11.70 -9.38
C PRO A 189 9.29 10.78 -10.15
N GLY A 190 8.05 11.23 -10.34
CA GLY A 190 7.10 10.53 -11.21
C GLY A 190 7.57 10.56 -12.67
N GLY A 191 7.25 9.48 -13.38
CA GLY A 191 7.34 9.45 -14.84
C GLY A 191 6.25 10.30 -15.50
#